data_AF-A0A6N3EP41-F1
#
_entry.id   AF-A0A6N3EP41-F1
#
_cell.length_a   1.000
_cell.length_b   1.000
_cell.length_c   1.000
_cell.angle_alpha   90.00
_cell.angle_beta   90.00
_cell.angle_gamma   90.00
#
_symmetry.space_group_name_H-M   'P 1'
#
loop_
_entity.id
_entity.type
_entity.pdbx_description
1 polymer ?
#
loop_
_entity_poly.entity_id
_entity_poly.type
_entity_poly.pdbx_seq_one_letter_code
_entity_poly.pdbx_strand_id
1 'polypeptide(L)'
;MAKNKKNSKAPTESAAPEYATHDARAALESRYESYLKSIGKENISQLDNDERLEMLLNFFKSDYSQPETGISSMDIISPNFGENNINNPTKRLTKANAQTSDDYLELAKQTPAPNIRLRYLRKALELDPLNFDATSILINLKDLSPEELVKEYSKAYEDAKNTLAKEGYMTQDCIGDFWLILETRPFMRLMYNYMIALINTNRLHDAIELLKEALTFNTSDNLGLRYDLMHIYVKLQRFDDALKLHAQYKKDERLSMLLPLSVLYYTTRNYTKSRNILKKLAASKQFCDVFTLINSYGLDYAVEEAIPSMLPDAYEEIAAKELLMTLENGSYLYRDCQSYFEWAYEELEALDL
;
A
#
# COMPACT_ATOMS: atom_id res chain seq x y z
N MET A 1 -53.36 17.10 34.65
CA MET A 1 -53.51 15.67 34.26
C MET A 1 -53.05 15.51 32.82
N ALA A 2 -52.22 14.48 32.58
CA ALA A 2 -51.99 13.71 31.33
C ALA A 2 -51.53 14.46 30.05
N LYS A 3 -50.29 14.26 29.56
CA LYS A 3 -49.68 13.13 28.82
C LYS A 3 -50.01 13.07 27.31
N ASN A 4 -48.99 13.39 26.49
CA ASN A 4 -48.36 12.55 25.44
C ASN A 4 -49.24 11.81 24.41
N LYS A 5 -49.08 12.09 23.09
CA LYS A 5 -48.26 11.31 22.11
C LYS A 5 -48.63 11.55 20.62
N LYS A 6 -47.55 11.62 19.80
CA LYS A 6 -47.28 10.97 18.48
C LYS A 6 -47.51 11.69 17.13
N ASN A 7 -46.38 11.78 16.40
CA ASN A 7 -46.10 11.46 14.97
C ASN A 7 -46.71 12.37 13.87
N SER A 8 -46.07 12.73 12.74
CA SER A 8 -44.92 12.20 11.96
C SER A 8 -44.48 13.12 10.80
N LYS A 9 -43.21 12.98 10.31
CA LYS A 9 -42.65 13.22 8.94
C LYS A 9 -42.68 14.67 8.37
N ALA A 10 -41.72 15.21 7.63
CA ALA A 10 -40.37 14.85 7.15
C ALA A 10 -39.63 16.17 6.75
N PRO A 11 -38.29 16.22 6.66
CA PRO A 11 -37.53 17.44 6.35
C PRO A 11 -37.39 17.67 4.83
N THR A 12 -37.59 18.91 4.38
CA THR A 12 -37.27 19.35 3.01
C THR A 12 -35.77 19.54 2.83
N GLU A 13 -35.21 18.65 2.01
CA GLU A 13 -34.03 18.72 1.12
C GLU A 13 -32.87 19.65 1.51
N SER A 14 -31.76 18.99 1.88
CA SER A 14 -30.40 19.53 1.93
C SER A 14 -29.87 19.82 0.53
N ALA A 15 -29.28 21.00 0.33
CA ALA A 15 -28.40 21.26 -0.79
C ALA A 15 -27.16 20.35 -0.70
N ALA A 16 -26.92 19.56 -1.75
CA ALA A 16 -25.77 18.68 -1.89
C ALA A 16 -24.48 19.49 -2.18
N PRO A 17 -23.30 19.04 -1.73
CA PRO A 17 -22.03 19.72 -2.03
C PRO A 17 -21.56 19.46 -3.47
N GLU A 18 -21.06 20.51 -4.11
CA GLU A 18 -20.50 20.50 -5.47
C GLU A 18 -19.16 19.76 -5.51
N TYR A 19 -19.11 18.66 -6.26
CA TYR A 19 -17.87 18.00 -6.70
C TYR A 19 -17.55 18.40 -8.14
N ALA A 20 -16.24 18.41 -8.44
CA ALA A 20 -15.56 18.86 -9.65
C ALA A 20 -15.43 20.38 -9.81
N THR A 21 -14.20 20.86 -9.98
CA THR A 21 -13.95 22.23 -10.46
C THR A 21 -14.74 22.45 -11.76
N HIS A 22 -15.28 23.65 -11.95
CA HIS A 22 -16.08 23.97 -13.15
C HIS A 22 -15.37 23.56 -14.45
N ASP A 23 -14.04 23.62 -14.48
CA ASP A 23 -13.20 23.24 -15.61
C ASP A 23 -13.14 21.71 -15.84
N ALA A 24 -13.00 20.91 -14.78
CA ALA A 24 -12.98 19.44 -14.91
C ALA A 24 -14.35 18.88 -15.30
N ARG A 25 -15.41 19.48 -14.74
CA ARG A 25 -16.80 19.13 -15.09
C ARG A 25 -17.12 19.50 -16.53
N ALA A 26 -16.77 20.71 -16.97
CA ALA A 26 -16.99 21.15 -18.35
C ALA A 26 -16.19 20.29 -19.36
N ALA A 27 -14.96 19.88 -19.00
CA ALA A 27 -14.16 18.99 -19.84
C ALA A 27 -14.78 17.59 -19.96
N LEU A 28 -15.33 17.04 -18.87
CA LEU A 28 -16.01 15.75 -18.87
C LEU A 28 -17.33 15.82 -19.67
N GLU A 29 -18.12 16.87 -19.46
CA GLU A 29 -19.38 17.11 -20.18
C GLU A 29 -19.11 17.22 -21.69
N SER A 30 -18.08 17.98 -22.10
CA SER A 30 -17.68 18.12 -23.51
C SER A 30 -17.23 16.79 -24.15
N ARG A 31 -16.52 15.93 -23.40
CA ARG A 31 -16.13 14.58 -23.86
C ARG A 31 -17.33 13.66 -24.01
N TYR A 32 -18.25 13.70 -23.05
CA TYR A 32 -19.47 12.90 -23.11
C TYR A 32 -20.35 13.33 -24.28
N GLU A 33 -20.53 14.63 -24.52
CA GLU A 33 -21.25 15.15 -25.69
C GLU A 33 -20.60 14.68 -27.01
N SER A 34 -19.27 14.71 -27.09
CA SER A 34 -18.52 14.22 -28.25
C SER A 34 -18.71 12.71 -28.48
N TYR A 35 -18.73 11.92 -27.39
CA TYR A 35 -19.04 10.50 -27.45
C TYR A 35 -20.47 10.24 -27.95
N LEU A 36 -21.46 10.93 -27.39
CA LEU A 36 -22.86 10.78 -27.79
C LEU A 36 -23.09 11.09 -29.27
N LYS A 37 -22.39 12.10 -29.78
CA LYS A 37 -22.36 12.41 -31.21
C LYS A 37 -21.75 11.29 -32.04
N SER A 38 -20.66 10.67 -31.56
CA SER A 38 -20.01 9.55 -32.27
C SER A 38 -20.90 8.31 -32.44
N ILE A 39 -21.85 8.11 -31.53
CA ILE A 39 -22.81 6.98 -31.56
C ILE A 39 -24.21 7.38 -32.06
N GLY A 40 -24.38 8.62 -32.54
CA GLY A 40 -25.64 9.13 -33.10
C GLY A 40 -26.76 9.32 -32.07
N LYS A 41 -26.42 9.57 -30.80
CA LYS A 41 -27.36 9.67 -29.67
C LYS A 41 -27.27 11.03 -28.96
N GLU A 42 -27.43 12.10 -29.72
CA GLU A 42 -27.31 13.48 -29.23
C GLU A 42 -28.51 13.95 -28.36
N ASN A 43 -29.66 13.27 -28.43
CA ASN A 43 -30.89 13.62 -27.68
C ASN A 43 -31.09 12.72 -26.45
N ILE A 44 -30.32 12.97 -25.37
CA ILE A 44 -30.38 12.21 -24.12
C ILE A 44 -31.78 12.25 -23.47
N SER A 45 -32.51 13.35 -23.65
CA SER A 45 -33.83 13.59 -23.04
C SER A 45 -34.90 12.59 -23.46
N GLN A 46 -34.74 11.88 -24.58
CA GLN A 46 -35.67 10.88 -25.10
C GLN A 46 -35.34 9.45 -24.65
N LEU A 47 -34.18 9.23 -24.03
CA LEU A 47 -33.75 7.93 -23.50
C LEU A 47 -34.30 7.74 -22.09
N ASP A 48 -34.61 6.50 -21.74
CA ASP A 48 -34.97 6.15 -20.36
C ASP A 48 -33.72 6.11 -19.44
N ASN A 49 -33.94 5.97 -18.13
CA ASN A 49 -32.85 6.02 -17.16
C ASN A 49 -31.85 4.86 -17.31
N ASP A 50 -32.32 3.69 -17.74
CA ASP A 50 -31.47 2.50 -17.88
C ASP A 50 -30.60 2.64 -19.13
N GLU A 51 -31.18 3.12 -20.24
CA GLU A 51 -30.45 3.44 -21.47
C GLU A 51 -29.41 4.55 -21.24
N ARG A 52 -29.75 5.58 -20.44
CA ARG A 52 -28.80 6.64 -20.07
C ARG A 52 -27.65 6.11 -19.23
N LEU A 53 -27.94 5.25 -18.26
CA LEU A 53 -26.91 4.63 -17.41
C LEU A 53 -26.02 3.70 -18.24
N GLU A 54 -26.60 2.90 -19.14
CA GLU A 54 -25.85 2.02 -20.04
C GLU A 54 -24.96 2.83 -20.99
N MET A 55 -25.44 3.95 -21.53
CA MET A 55 -24.64 4.83 -22.37
C MET A 55 -23.52 5.54 -21.61
N LEU A 56 -23.75 5.95 -20.37
CA LEU A 56 -22.71 6.50 -19.50
C LEU A 56 -21.65 5.43 -19.20
N LEU A 57 -22.07 4.21 -18.89
CA LEU A 57 -21.17 3.07 -18.69
C LEU A 57 -20.38 2.74 -19.96
N ASN A 58 -21.00 2.81 -21.14
CA ASN A 58 -20.35 2.57 -22.41
C ASN A 58 -19.41 3.71 -22.82
N PHE A 59 -19.74 4.96 -22.47
CA PHE A 59 -18.83 6.10 -22.59
C PHE A 59 -17.57 5.85 -21.79
N PHE A 60 -17.71 5.54 -20.50
CA PHE A 60 -16.59 5.17 -19.66
C PHE A 60 -15.85 4.00 -20.28
N LYS A 61 -16.51 2.89 -20.67
CA LYS A 61 -15.87 1.73 -21.30
C LYS A 61 -15.12 2.05 -22.60
N SER A 62 -15.61 3.02 -23.38
CA SER A 62 -14.96 3.46 -24.62
C SER A 62 -13.74 4.35 -24.36
N ASP A 63 -13.79 5.17 -23.31
CA ASP A 63 -12.61 5.83 -22.74
C ASP A 63 -11.65 4.79 -22.10
N TYR A 64 -12.18 3.67 -21.60
CA TYR A 64 -11.42 2.49 -21.17
C TYR A 64 -10.80 1.70 -22.36
N SER A 65 -10.76 2.24 -23.59
CA SER A 65 -9.90 1.69 -24.67
C SER A 65 -8.46 2.21 -24.66
N GLN A 66 -8.12 3.12 -23.74
CA GLN A 66 -6.83 3.14 -23.05
C GLN A 66 -7.04 3.49 -21.57
N PRO A 67 -6.91 2.47 -20.73
CA PRO A 67 -6.16 2.62 -19.51
C PRO A 67 -5.28 1.41 -19.35
N GLU A 68 -4.05 1.72 -18.94
CA GLU A 68 -3.26 0.82 -18.14
C GLU A 68 -4.19 0.15 -17.13
N THR A 69 -4.26 -1.16 -17.29
CA THR A 69 -4.88 -2.10 -16.37
C THR A 69 -4.72 -1.61 -14.96
N GLY A 70 -5.82 -1.68 -14.21
CA GLY A 70 -5.78 -1.67 -12.76
C GLY A 70 -4.57 -2.46 -12.31
N ILE A 71 -3.59 -1.72 -11.82
CA ILE A 71 -2.67 -2.23 -10.84
C ILE A 71 -3.62 -2.65 -9.71
N SER A 72 -3.84 -3.96 -9.58
CA SER A 72 -4.22 -4.51 -8.30
C SER A 72 -3.32 -3.81 -7.30
N SER A 73 -3.89 -3.07 -6.34
CA SER A 73 -3.13 -2.35 -5.32
C SER A 73 -2.20 -3.27 -4.50
N MET A 74 -2.21 -4.59 -4.76
CA MET A 74 -1.22 -5.56 -4.30
C MET A 74 0.07 -5.65 -5.13
N ASP A 75 0.14 -5.17 -6.38
CA ASP A 75 1.30 -5.36 -7.27
C ASP A 75 2.40 -4.30 -7.10
N ILE A 76 2.18 -3.29 -6.26
CA ILE A 76 3.18 -2.25 -5.95
C ILE A 76 3.28 -2.07 -4.43
N ILE A 77 3.79 -3.08 -3.74
CA ILE A 77 4.55 -2.87 -2.50
C ILE A 77 5.93 -3.50 -2.68
N SER A 78 6.65 -3.09 -3.73
CA SER A 78 8.09 -2.94 -3.59
C SER A 78 8.29 -1.53 -3.07
N PRO A 79 8.83 -1.32 -1.86
CA PRO A 79 9.17 0.03 -1.45
C PRO A 79 10.10 0.59 -2.52
N ASN A 80 9.85 1.83 -2.94
CA ASN A 80 10.52 2.46 -4.07
C ASN A 80 11.99 2.71 -3.70
N PHE A 81 12.80 1.64 -3.75
CA PHE A 81 14.18 1.61 -3.29
C PHE A 81 15.07 2.00 -4.47
N GLY A 82 15.34 3.30 -4.57
CA GLY A 82 16.49 3.80 -5.33
C GLY A 82 16.20 4.46 -6.68
N GLU A 83 15.17 5.30 -6.79
CA GLU A 83 15.15 6.35 -7.82
C GLU A 83 16.02 7.55 -7.37
N ASN A 84 17.31 7.33 -7.17
CA ASN A 84 18.28 8.42 -7.08
C ASN A 84 19.23 8.33 -8.28
N ASN A 85 18.71 8.68 -9.45
CA ASN A 85 19.51 9.13 -10.60
C ASN A 85 18.63 9.90 -11.59
N ILE A 86 18.03 10.99 -11.13
CA ILE A 86 17.40 11.97 -12.00
C ILE A 86 18.49 13.00 -12.34
N ASN A 87 18.78 13.15 -13.64
CA ASN A 87 19.76 14.04 -14.27
C ASN A 87 21.12 13.44 -14.65
N ASN A 88 21.09 12.33 -15.42
CA ASN A 88 22.15 12.08 -16.38
C ASN A 88 21.49 11.74 -17.73
N PRO A 89 21.84 12.37 -18.87
CA PRO A 89 21.31 11.99 -20.18
C PRO A 89 22.00 10.70 -20.64
N THR A 90 21.86 9.63 -19.87
CA THR A 90 22.35 8.30 -20.22
C THR A 90 21.43 7.72 -21.28
N LYS A 91 22.06 7.17 -22.32
CA LYS A 91 21.43 6.46 -23.44
C LYS A 91 20.26 5.61 -22.93
N ARG A 92 19.03 5.88 -23.41
CA ARG A 92 17.84 5.09 -23.04
C ARG A 92 18.15 3.60 -23.16
N LEU A 93 17.82 2.82 -22.14
CA LEU A 93 18.01 1.38 -22.16
C LEU A 93 17.11 0.77 -23.24
N THR A 94 17.68 -0.11 -24.05
CA THR A 94 17.03 -0.82 -25.15
C THR A 94 17.58 -2.24 -25.20
N LYS A 95 16.90 -3.13 -25.93
CA LYS A 95 17.43 -4.48 -26.17
C LYS A 95 18.84 -4.48 -26.80
N ALA A 96 19.18 -3.45 -27.58
CA ALA A 96 20.46 -3.39 -28.30
C ALA A 96 21.66 -3.05 -27.41
N ASN A 97 21.45 -2.37 -26.27
CA ASN A 97 22.51 -1.99 -25.34
C ASN A 97 22.41 -2.69 -23.97
N ALA A 98 21.42 -3.55 -23.74
CA ALA A 98 21.33 -4.37 -22.53
C ALA A 98 22.38 -5.49 -22.50
N GLN A 99 23.12 -5.59 -21.40
CA GLN A 99 24.22 -6.53 -21.23
C GLN A 99 24.13 -7.35 -19.94
N THR A 100 23.70 -6.72 -18.85
CA THR A 100 23.69 -7.29 -17.51
C THR A 100 22.33 -7.89 -17.14
N SER A 101 22.29 -8.71 -16.09
CA SER A 101 21.03 -9.22 -15.54
C SER A 101 20.06 -8.08 -15.18
N ASP A 102 20.56 -7.02 -14.56
CA ASP A 102 19.79 -5.83 -14.18
C ASP A 102 19.26 -5.07 -15.38
N ASP A 103 20.01 -4.96 -16.49
CA ASP A 103 19.52 -4.36 -17.73
C ASP A 103 18.29 -5.12 -18.25
N TYR A 104 18.33 -6.45 -18.24
CA TYR A 104 17.20 -7.27 -18.68
C TYR A 104 16.03 -7.22 -17.70
N LEU A 105 16.29 -7.13 -16.39
CA LEU A 105 15.25 -6.90 -15.39
C LEU A 105 14.55 -5.56 -15.62
N GLU A 106 15.31 -4.50 -15.87
CA GLU A 106 14.77 -3.15 -16.11
C GLU A 106 13.97 -3.10 -17.41
N LEU A 107 14.48 -3.71 -18.49
CA LEU A 107 13.72 -3.89 -19.72
C LEU A 107 12.41 -4.66 -19.48
N ALA A 108 12.42 -5.68 -18.61
CA ALA A 108 11.21 -6.42 -18.28
C ALA A 108 10.17 -5.56 -17.55
N LYS A 109 10.59 -4.71 -16.59
CA LYS A 109 9.70 -3.79 -15.86
C LYS A 109 9.04 -2.77 -16.79
N GLN A 110 9.76 -2.29 -17.79
CA GLN A 110 9.26 -1.31 -18.78
C GLN A 110 8.43 -1.94 -19.92
N THR A 111 8.36 -3.27 -20.01
CA THR A 111 7.71 -3.95 -21.14
C THR A 111 6.30 -4.41 -20.78
N PRO A 112 5.24 -3.81 -21.37
CA PRO A 112 3.86 -4.24 -21.11
C PRO A 112 3.52 -5.58 -21.79
N ALA A 113 4.19 -5.92 -22.91
CA ALA A 113 3.90 -7.13 -23.68
C ALA A 113 4.35 -8.40 -22.91
N PRO A 114 3.43 -9.29 -22.47
CA PRO A 114 3.76 -10.38 -21.54
C PRO A 114 4.82 -11.36 -22.05
N ASN A 115 4.73 -11.74 -23.33
CA ASN A 115 5.69 -12.66 -23.95
C ASN A 115 7.11 -12.09 -24.02
N ILE A 116 7.24 -10.78 -24.25
CA ILE A 116 8.54 -10.11 -24.32
C ILE A 116 9.11 -9.94 -22.91
N ARG A 117 8.27 -9.51 -21.95
CA ARG A 117 8.62 -9.40 -20.53
C ARG A 117 9.15 -10.73 -19.97
N LEU A 118 8.47 -11.85 -20.26
CA LEU A 118 8.90 -13.19 -19.86
C LEU A 118 10.28 -13.58 -20.43
N ARG A 119 10.58 -13.20 -21.67
CA ARG A 119 11.89 -13.48 -22.29
C ARG A 119 13.01 -12.69 -21.60
N TYR A 120 12.75 -11.43 -21.25
CA TYR A 120 13.74 -10.61 -20.54
C TYR A 120 13.99 -11.11 -19.11
N LEU A 121 12.95 -11.47 -18.37
CA LEU A 121 13.11 -12.06 -17.03
C LEU A 121 13.92 -13.36 -17.05
N ARG A 122 13.64 -14.24 -18.02
CA ARG A 122 14.42 -15.46 -18.21
C ARG A 122 15.88 -15.15 -18.56
N LYS A 123 16.14 -14.12 -19.36
CA LYS A 123 17.50 -13.72 -19.71
C LYS A 123 18.24 -13.13 -18.50
N ALA A 124 17.57 -12.36 -17.65
CA ALA A 124 18.13 -11.88 -16.40
C ALA A 124 18.61 -13.05 -15.51
N LEU A 125 17.74 -14.05 -15.29
CA LEU A 125 18.08 -15.24 -14.51
C LEU A 125 19.17 -16.13 -15.14
N GLU A 126 19.26 -16.18 -16.48
CA GLU A 126 20.33 -16.89 -17.18
C GLU A 126 21.70 -16.22 -16.95
N LEU A 127 21.73 -14.88 -16.87
CA LEU A 127 22.95 -14.11 -16.65
C LEU A 127 23.36 -14.07 -15.17
N ASP A 128 22.38 -14.03 -14.27
CA ASP A 128 22.61 -14.04 -12.83
C ASP A 128 21.48 -14.81 -12.12
N PRO A 129 21.76 -16.05 -11.65
CA PRO A 129 20.81 -16.84 -10.87
C PRO A 129 20.43 -16.22 -9.51
N LEU A 130 21.20 -15.24 -9.00
CA LEU A 130 20.91 -14.51 -7.76
C LEU A 130 19.97 -13.33 -7.96
N ASN A 131 19.52 -13.06 -9.18
CA ASN A 131 18.51 -12.03 -9.45
C ASN A 131 17.11 -12.49 -9.02
N PHE A 132 16.90 -12.63 -7.71
CA PHE A 132 15.64 -13.05 -7.12
C PHE A 132 14.51 -12.03 -7.29
N ASP A 133 14.81 -10.80 -7.73
CA ASP A 133 13.78 -9.85 -8.18
C ASP A 133 13.14 -10.35 -9.47
N ALA A 134 13.93 -10.84 -10.43
CA ALA A 134 13.40 -11.46 -11.64
C ALA A 134 12.54 -12.70 -11.29
N THR A 135 12.96 -13.50 -10.31
CA THR A 135 12.16 -14.61 -9.77
C THR A 135 10.83 -14.13 -9.19
N SER A 136 10.84 -13.07 -8.37
CA SER A 136 9.63 -12.49 -7.78
C SER A 136 8.65 -12.01 -8.86
N ILE A 137 9.15 -11.30 -9.88
CA ILE A 137 8.30 -10.84 -10.99
C ILE A 137 7.72 -12.02 -11.76
N LEU A 138 8.50 -13.09 -11.99
CA LEU A 138 7.99 -14.29 -12.66
C LEU A 138 6.89 -14.99 -11.87
N ILE A 139 6.96 -14.98 -10.54
CA ILE A 139 5.89 -15.51 -9.68
C ILE A 139 4.63 -14.65 -9.85
N ASN A 140 4.75 -13.32 -9.76
CA ASN A 140 3.62 -12.40 -9.84
C ASN A 140 2.98 -12.30 -11.24
N LEU A 141 3.70 -12.70 -12.29
CA LEU A 141 3.14 -12.80 -13.64
C LEU A 141 2.25 -14.03 -13.85
N LYS A 142 2.26 -14.99 -12.92
CA LYS A 142 1.41 -16.17 -12.98
C LYS A 142 0.01 -15.80 -12.45
N ASP A 143 -1.02 -16.31 -13.11
CA ASP A 143 -2.38 -16.26 -12.60
C ASP A 143 -2.54 -17.31 -11.48
N LEU A 144 -2.18 -16.93 -10.25
CA LEU A 144 -2.19 -17.79 -9.07
C LEU A 144 -3.26 -17.35 -8.09
N SER A 145 -3.94 -18.31 -7.47
CA SER A 145 -4.70 -18.02 -6.27
C SER A 145 -3.78 -17.56 -5.13
N PRO A 146 -4.30 -16.83 -4.11
CA PRO A 146 -3.48 -16.42 -2.96
C PRO A 146 -2.76 -17.59 -2.26
N GLU A 147 -3.38 -18.77 -2.19
CA GLU A 147 -2.79 -19.98 -1.62
C GLU A 147 -1.67 -20.57 -2.46
N GLU A 148 -1.78 -20.50 -3.79
CA GLU A 148 -0.72 -20.92 -4.70
C GLU A 148 0.45 -19.93 -4.70
N LEU A 149 0.16 -18.64 -4.56
CA LEU A 149 1.17 -17.59 -4.44
C LEU A 149 2.08 -17.83 -3.23
N VAL A 150 1.49 -18.15 -2.06
CA VAL A 150 2.24 -18.52 -0.85
C VAL A 150 3.12 -19.75 -1.09
N LYS A 151 2.61 -20.78 -1.78
CA LYS A 151 3.38 -22.00 -2.08
C LYS A 151 4.56 -21.71 -3.03
N GLU A 152 4.34 -20.90 -4.05
CA GLU A 152 5.37 -20.54 -5.02
C GLU A 152 6.47 -19.68 -4.37
N TYR A 153 6.10 -18.71 -3.52
CA TYR A 153 7.09 -17.95 -2.75
C TYR A 153 7.82 -18.79 -1.71
N SER A 154 7.13 -19.70 -1.01
CA SER A 154 7.78 -20.63 -0.08
C SER A 154 8.84 -21.49 -0.78
N LYS A 155 8.52 -22.02 -1.97
CA LYS A 155 9.48 -22.77 -2.77
C LYS A 155 10.64 -21.89 -3.23
N ALA A 156 10.35 -20.69 -3.75
CA ALA A 156 11.38 -19.77 -4.22
C ALA A 156 12.31 -19.32 -3.09
N TYR A 157 11.77 -19.13 -1.89
CA TYR A 157 12.53 -18.82 -0.69
C TYR A 157 13.54 -19.93 -0.35
N GLU A 158 13.10 -21.18 -0.29
CA GLU A 158 13.98 -22.33 -0.03
C GLU A 158 15.03 -22.51 -1.14
N ASP A 159 14.64 -22.39 -2.40
CA ASP A 159 15.55 -22.47 -3.55
C ASP A 159 16.60 -21.34 -3.51
N ALA A 160 16.20 -20.11 -3.19
CA ALA A 160 17.09 -18.96 -3.07
C ALA A 160 18.05 -19.11 -1.88
N LYS A 161 17.56 -19.57 -0.72
CA LYS A 161 18.39 -19.84 0.47
C LYS A 161 19.46 -20.90 0.19
N ASN A 162 19.08 -21.98 -0.49
CA ASN A 162 20.01 -23.02 -0.95
C ASN A 162 21.03 -22.51 -1.97
N THR A 163 20.61 -21.63 -2.87
CA THR A 163 21.49 -21.02 -3.88
C THR A 163 22.52 -20.12 -3.21
N LEU A 164 22.09 -19.23 -2.30
CA LEU A 164 22.99 -18.38 -1.52
C LEU A 164 23.97 -19.19 -0.66
N ALA A 165 23.53 -20.34 -0.11
CA ALA A 165 24.44 -21.22 0.62
C ALA A 165 25.54 -21.79 -0.28
N LYS A 166 25.20 -22.20 -1.51
CA LYS A 166 26.17 -22.72 -2.49
C LYS A 166 27.14 -21.64 -2.96
N GLU A 167 26.65 -20.42 -3.13
CA GLU A 167 27.46 -19.26 -3.52
C GLU A 167 28.27 -18.66 -2.35
N GLY A 168 28.15 -19.21 -1.14
CA GLY A 168 28.98 -18.83 0.02
C GLY A 168 28.48 -17.63 0.84
N TYR A 169 27.24 -17.19 0.62
CA TYR A 169 26.63 -16.05 1.34
C TYR A 169 25.96 -16.44 2.66
N MET A 170 25.72 -17.74 2.93
CA MET A 170 25.15 -18.21 4.20
C MET A 170 26.25 -18.47 5.24
N THR A 171 27.11 -17.48 5.47
CA THR A 171 28.24 -17.54 6.40
C THR A 171 28.13 -16.47 7.48
N GLN A 172 28.85 -16.64 8.59
CA GLN A 172 28.83 -15.68 9.70
C GLN A 172 29.34 -14.28 9.29
N ASP A 173 30.18 -14.20 8.26
CA ASP A 173 30.71 -12.93 7.74
C ASP A 173 29.69 -12.16 6.90
N CYS A 174 28.65 -12.84 6.39
CA CYS A 174 27.60 -12.23 5.59
C CYS A 174 26.32 -12.01 6.40
N ILE A 175 25.94 -12.98 7.24
CA ILE A 175 24.70 -12.91 8.04
C ILE A 175 24.73 -11.69 8.95
N GLY A 176 23.70 -10.86 8.81
CA GLY A 176 23.55 -9.59 9.52
C GLY A 176 23.74 -8.38 8.61
N ASP A 177 24.46 -8.55 7.50
CA ASP A 177 24.83 -7.53 6.53
C ASP A 177 24.26 -7.80 5.12
N PHE A 178 23.23 -8.66 4.99
CA PHE A 178 22.66 -9.00 3.67
C PHE A 178 22.14 -7.78 2.89
N TRP A 179 21.78 -6.69 3.57
CA TRP A 179 21.41 -5.47 2.86
C TRP A 179 22.61 -4.70 2.29
N LEU A 180 23.80 -4.87 2.86
CA LEU A 180 25.02 -4.18 2.45
C LEU A 180 25.78 -4.93 1.36
N ILE A 181 25.48 -6.22 1.19
CA ILE A 181 26.03 -7.09 0.13
C ILE A 181 25.09 -7.04 -1.08
N LEU A 182 25.60 -6.64 -2.25
CA LEU A 182 24.77 -6.40 -3.43
C LEU A 182 24.05 -7.67 -3.89
N GLU A 183 24.72 -8.81 -3.82
CA GLU A 183 24.27 -10.10 -4.33
C GLU A 183 23.17 -10.74 -3.46
N THR A 184 23.08 -10.39 -2.18
CA THR A 184 22.04 -10.92 -1.26
C THR A 184 20.83 -10.01 -1.12
N ARG A 185 20.91 -8.77 -1.62
CA ARG A 185 19.77 -7.83 -1.62
C ARG A 185 18.52 -8.35 -2.32
N PRO A 186 18.59 -8.97 -3.52
CA PRO A 186 17.41 -9.55 -4.15
C PRO A 186 16.73 -10.61 -3.28
N PHE A 187 17.49 -11.36 -2.48
CA PHE A 187 16.94 -12.36 -1.55
C PHE A 187 16.16 -11.69 -0.42
N MET A 188 16.67 -10.58 0.14
CA MET A 188 15.94 -9.81 1.15
C MET A 188 14.61 -9.27 0.61
N ARG A 189 14.57 -8.83 -0.65
CA ARG A 189 13.32 -8.40 -1.31
C ARG A 189 12.39 -9.57 -1.63
N LEU A 190 12.92 -10.73 -2.02
CA LEU A 190 12.13 -11.96 -2.18
C LEU A 190 11.46 -12.36 -0.86
N MET A 191 12.19 -12.32 0.27
CA MET A 191 11.63 -12.56 1.60
C MET A 191 10.51 -11.58 1.95
N TYR A 192 10.67 -10.30 1.60
CA TYR A 192 9.62 -9.29 1.79
C TYR A 192 8.37 -9.61 0.98
N ASN A 193 8.50 -9.95 -0.31
CA ASN A 193 7.35 -10.34 -1.13
C ASN A 193 6.66 -11.61 -0.59
N TYR A 194 7.42 -12.59 -0.11
CA TYR A 194 6.86 -13.76 0.54
C TYR A 194 6.10 -13.40 1.82
N MET A 195 6.65 -12.50 2.64
CA MET A 195 5.98 -11.96 3.83
C MET A 195 4.65 -11.31 3.48
N ILE A 196 4.59 -10.48 2.42
CA ILE A 196 3.33 -9.87 1.95
C ILE A 196 2.31 -10.94 1.55
N ALA A 197 2.72 -11.99 0.83
CA ALA A 197 1.81 -13.10 0.48
C ALA A 197 1.25 -13.82 1.73
N LEU A 198 2.07 -13.98 2.79
CA LEU A 198 1.62 -14.54 4.07
C LEU A 198 0.62 -13.61 4.78
N ILE A 199 0.87 -12.30 4.82
CA ILE A 199 -0.06 -11.33 5.40
C ILE A 199 -1.40 -11.33 4.66
N ASN A 200 -1.38 -11.32 3.32
CA ASN A 200 -2.58 -11.28 2.49
C ASN A 200 -3.45 -12.54 2.62
N THR A 201 -2.86 -13.65 3.07
CA THR A 201 -3.57 -14.89 3.40
C THR A 201 -3.82 -15.06 4.91
N ASN A 202 -3.61 -14.00 5.69
CA ASN A 202 -3.76 -13.96 7.15
C ASN A 202 -2.92 -15.01 7.91
N ARG A 203 -1.82 -15.49 7.31
CA ARG A 203 -0.85 -16.42 7.90
C ARG A 203 0.16 -15.67 8.78
N LEU A 204 -0.37 -14.91 9.74
CA LEU A 204 0.39 -13.92 10.50
C LEU A 204 1.47 -14.54 11.41
N HIS A 205 1.26 -15.77 11.89
CA HIS A 205 2.29 -16.49 12.66
C HIS A 205 3.49 -16.86 11.80
N ASP A 206 3.27 -17.32 10.56
CA ASP A 206 4.33 -17.65 9.62
C ASP A 206 5.08 -16.37 9.20
N ALA A 207 4.35 -15.26 8.99
CA ALA A 207 4.95 -13.96 8.69
C ALA A 207 5.87 -13.47 9.82
N ILE A 208 5.51 -13.68 11.09
CA ILE A 208 6.37 -13.34 12.24
C ILE A 208 7.70 -14.10 12.19
N GLU A 209 7.66 -15.41 11.93
CA GLU A 209 8.88 -16.22 11.90
C GLU A 209 9.78 -15.81 10.72
N LEU A 210 9.20 -15.55 9.54
CA LEU A 210 9.93 -15.05 8.38
C LEU A 210 10.54 -13.66 8.62
N LEU A 211 9.80 -12.73 9.24
CA LEU A 211 10.31 -11.39 9.59
C LEU A 211 11.46 -11.45 10.59
N LYS A 212 11.34 -12.30 11.61
CA LYS A 212 12.42 -12.52 12.58
C LYS A 212 13.67 -13.08 11.92
N GLU A 213 13.51 -14.05 11.02
CA GLU A 213 14.62 -14.59 10.25
C GLU A 213 15.25 -13.52 9.33
N ALA A 214 14.45 -12.73 8.63
CA ALA A 214 14.96 -11.62 7.82
C ALA A 214 15.75 -10.60 8.65
N LEU A 215 15.33 -10.33 9.90
CA LEU A 215 16.04 -9.45 10.83
C LEU A 215 17.36 -10.06 11.34
N THR A 216 17.55 -11.39 11.31
CA THR A 216 18.87 -11.99 11.58
C THR A 216 19.81 -11.85 10.39
N PHE A 217 19.29 -11.96 9.17
CA PHE A 217 20.05 -11.72 7.94
C PHE A 217 20.42 -10.24 7.73
N ASN A 218 19.60 -9.31 8.25
CA ASN A 218 19.79 -7.87 8.13
C ASN A 218 19.57 -7.17 9.48
N THR A 219 20.60 -7.18 10.33
CA THR A 219 20.52 -6.66 11.71
C THR A 219 20.32 -5.14 11.78
N SER A 220 20.72 -4.42 10.73
CA SER A 220 20.50 -2.98 10.61
C SER A 220 19.06 -2.62 10.23
N ASP A 221 18.22 -3.61 9.93
CA ASP A 221 16.82 -3.47 9.54
C ASP A 221 16.59 -2.36 8.49
N ASN A 222 17.42 -2.37 7.44
CA ASN A 222 17.35 -1.37 6.37
C ASN A 222 16.02 -1.38 5.59
N LEU A 223 15.28 -2.48 5.64
CA LEU A 223 13.97 -2.62 5.01
C LEU A 223 12.82 -2.09 5.90
N GLY A 224 13.07 -1.85 7.19
CA GLY A 224 12.02 -1.41 8.12
C GLY A 224 11.06 -2.53 8.54
N LEU A 225 11.50 -3.79 8.50
CA LEU A 225 10.71 -4.98 8.81
C LEU A 225 10.17 -4.99 10.25
N ARG A 226 10.82 -4.25 11.17
CA ARG A 226 10.29 -4.05 12.53
C ARG A 226 8.91 -3.41 12.54
N TYR A 227 8.55 -2.62 11.53
CA TYR A 227 7.23 -2.01 11.46
C TYR A 227 6.16 -3.05 11.18
N ASP A 228 6.35 -3.92 10.18
CA ASP A 228 5.44 -5.04 9.92
C ASP A 228 5.31 -5.93 11.17
N LEU A 229 6.45 -6.25 11.82
CA LEU A 229 6.46 -7.06 13.04
C LEU A 229 5.67 -6.40 14.18
N MET A 230 5.78 -5.07 14.35
CA MET A 230 5.03 -4.31 15.34
C MET A 230 3.52 -4.37 15.07
N HIS A 231 3.09 -4.14 13.83
CA HIS A 231 1.68 -4.19 13.45
C HIS A 231 1.09 -5.59 13.65
N ILE A 232 1.81 -6.64 13.23
CA ILE A 232 1.35 -8.03 13.39
C ILE A 232 1.26 -8.41 14.87
N TYR A 233 2.24 -8.02 15.71
CA TYR A 233 2.16 -8.28 17.15
C TYR A 233 0.94 -7.63 17.79
N VAL A 234 0.60 -6.39 17.42
CA VAL A 234 -0.59 -5.72 17.95
C VAL A 234 -1.87 -6.38 17.42
N LYS A 235 -1.93 -6.73 16.14
CA LYS A 235 -3.07 -7.43 15.52
C LYS A 235 -3.37 -8.75 16.22
N LEU A 236 -2.34 -9.52 16.54
CA LEU A 236 -2.46 -10.80 17.25
C LEU A 236 -2.52 -10.65 18.78
N GLN A 237 -2.58 -9.42 19.29
CA GLN A 237 -2.55 -9.10 20.72
C GLN A 237 -1.35 -9.71 21.48
N ARG A 238 -0.22 -9.92 20.80
CA ARG A 238 1.07 -10.30 21.39
C ARG A 238 1.74 -9.08 22.01
N PHE A 239 1.05 -8.45 22.97
CA PHE A 239 1.42 -7.14 23.50
C PHE A 239 2.78 -7.14 24.21
N ASP A 240 3.14 -8.23 24.91
CA ASP A 240 4.46 -8.36 25.52
C ASP A 240 5.59 -8.34 24.47
N ASP A 241 5.37 -8.96 23.31
CA ASP A 241 6.34 -8.98 22.23
C ASP A 241 6.41 -7.62 21.52
N ALA A 242 5.28 -6.95 21.30
CA ALA A 242 5.25 -5.57 20.81
C ALA A 242 6.00 -4.60 21.74
N LEU A 243 5.80 -4.71 23.06
CA LEU A 243 6.50 -3.87 24.04
C LEU A 243 8.00 -4.18 24.10
N LYS A 244 8.41 -5.45 24.00
CA LYS A 244 9.82 -5.84 23.87
C LYS A 244 10.45 -5.28 22.60
N LEU A 245 9.75 -5.35 21.47
CA LEU A 245 10.21 -4.80 20.20
C LEU A 245 10.39 -3.29 20.29
N HIS A 246 9.40 -2.56 20.82
CA HIS A 246 9.51 -1.13 21.05
C HIS A 246 10.67 -0.78 22.00
N ALA A 247 10.93 -1.59 23.04
CA ALA A 247 12.08 -1.38 23.93
C ALA A 247 13.43 -1.56 23.21
N GLN A 248 13.53 -2.53 22.29
CA GLN A 248 14.70 -2.72 21.42
C GLN A 248 14.92 -1.49 20.52
N TYR A 249 13.85 -0.92 19.98
CA TYR A 249 13.86 0.26 19.10
C TYR A 249 13.41 1.54 19.81
N LYS A 250 13.79 1.75 21.08
CA LYS A 250 13.25 2.82 21.96
C LYS A 250 13.39 4.28 21.47
N LYS A 251 14.20 4.51 20.43
CA LYS A 251 14.41 5.83 19.81
C LYS A 251 13.60 6.00 18.52
N ASP A 252 12.87 4.97 18.10
CA ASP A 252 12.07 4.99 16.88
C ASP A 252 10.71 5.62 17.18
N GLU A 253 10.58 6.87 16.78
CA GLU A 253 9.37 7.67 17.00
C GLU A 253 8.51 7.77 15.73
N ARG A 254 8.76 6.94 14.71
CA ARG A 254 8.01 6.99 13.45
C ARG A 254 6.58 6.54 13.65
N LEU A 255 5.69 7.04 12.79
CA LEU A 255 4.26 6.71 12.81
C LEU A 255 4.02 5.21 12.80
N SER A 256 4.74 4.48 11.96
CA SER A 256 4.66 3.00 11.85
C SER A 256 5.11 2.23 13.10
N MET A 257 5.77 2.87 14.08
CA MET A 257 6.06 2.27 15.40
C MET A 257 5.03 2.69 16.44
N LEU A 258 4.69 3.98 16.47
CA LEU A 258 3.91 4.58 17.54
C LEU A 258 2.39 4.39 17.39
N LEU A 259 1.86 4.45 16.16
CA LEU A 259 0.43 4.25 15.92
C LEU A 259 -0.07 2.86 16.38
N PRO A 260 0.57 1.73 16.01
CA PRO A 260 0.15 0.43 16.54
C PRO A 260 0.33 0.33 18.06
N LEU A 261 1.33 1.01 18.65
CA LEU A 261 1.50 1.09 20.10
C LEU A 261 0.36 1.85 20.79
N SER A 262 -0.17 2.90 20.15
CA SER A 262 -1.35 3.62 20.62
C SER A 262 -2.59 2.73 20.61
N VAL A 263 -2.81 1.95 19.54
CA VAL A 263 -3.87 0.92 19.45
C VAL A 263 -3.73 -0.12 20.56
N LEU A 264 -2.51 -0.61 20.83
CA LEU A 264 -2.23 -1.53 21.94
C LEU A 264 -2.66 -0.94 23.29
N TYR A 265 -2.27 0.30 23.58
CA TYR A 265 -2.61 0.91 24.87
C TYR A 265 -4.09 1.22 25.01
N TYR A 266 -4.77 1.58 23.92
CA TYR A 266 -6.22 1.69 23.90
C TYR A 266 -6.88 0.34 24.23
N THR A 267 -6.47 -0.72 23.53
CA THR A 267 -7.02 -2.08 23.68
C THR A 267 -6.85 -2.61 25.11
N THR A 268 -5.73 -2.28 25.75
CA THR A 268 -5.43 -2.65 27.14
C THR A 268 -5.99 -1.67 28.18
N ARG A 269 -6.84 -0.71 27.77
CA ARG A 269 -7.49 0.32 28.59
C ARG A 269 -6.51 1.27 29.30
N ASN A 270 -5.28 1.37 28.80
CA ASN A 270 -4.33 2.39 29.23
C ASN A 270 -4.50 3.67 28.39
N TYR A 271 -5.68 4.28 28.50
CA TYR A 271 -6.06 5.45 27.71
C TYR A 271 -5.08 6.62 27.89
N THR A 272 -4.51 6.80 29.09
CA THR A 272 -3.51 7.83 29.34
C THR A 272 -2.28 7.67 28.44
N LYS A 273 -1.73 6.45 28.31
CA LYS A 273 -0.58 6.22 27.43
C LYS A 273 -0.96 6.33 25.96
N SER A 274 -2.11 5.76 25.58
CA SER A 274 -2.59 5.82 24.19
C SER A 274 -2.79 7.27 23.73
N ARG A 275 -3.44 8.10 24.56
CA ARG A 275 -3.64 9.53 24.33
C ARG A 275 -2.33 10.31 24.25
N ASN A 276 -1.37 10.02 25.13
CA ASN A 276 -0.07 10.68 25.09
C ASN A 276 0.68 10.38 23.78
N ILE A 277 0.54 9.17 23.23
CA ILE A 277 1.09 8.84 21.91
C ILE A 277 0.34 9.60 20.81
N LEU A 278 -0.99 9.62 20.83
CA LEU A 278 -1.78 10.38 19.86
C LEU A 278 -1.40 11.87 19.84
N LYS A 279 -1.32 12.50 21.01
CA LYS A 279 -0.85 13.90 21.16
C LYS A 279 0.55 14.11 20.58
N LYS A 280 1.43 13.13 20.71
CA LYS A 280 2.79 13.19 20.15
C LYS A 280 2.78 13.08 18.63
N LEU A 281 1.86 12.28 18.07
CA LEU A 281 1.72 12.08 16.63
C LEU A 281 0.93 13.19 15.93
N ALA A 282 0.04 13.87 16.65
CA ALA A 282 -0.79 14.98 16.17
C ALA A 282 0.04 16.23 15.87
N ALA A 283 0.78 16.16 14.76
CA ALA A 283 1.78 17.16 14.37
C ALA A 283 1.18 18.36 13.63
N SER A 284 -0.02 18.22 13.07
CA SER A 284 -0.71 19.28 12.31
C SER A 284 -2.23 19.08 12.30
N LYS A 285 -2.97 20.10 11.89
CA LYS A 285 -4.43 20.02 11.69
C LYS A 285 -4.80 18.95 10.66
N GLN A 286 -4.06 18.84 9.56
CA GLN A 286 -4.31 17.87 8.50
C GLN A 286 -4.14 16.42 8.99
N PHE A 287 -3.24 16.17 9.95
CA PHE A 287 -3.16 14.87 10.61
C PHE A 287 -4.47 14.54 11.33
N CYS A 288 -5.06 15.50 12.05
CA CYS A 288 -6.36 15.35 12.70
C CYS A 288 -7.51 15.22 11.69
N ASP A 289 -7.44 15.92 10.55
CA ASP A 289 -8.43 15.82 9.48
C ASP A 289 -8.52 14.38 8.92
N VAL A 290 -7.41 13.63 8.87
CA VAL A 290 -7.44 12.20 8.49
C VAL A 290 -8.30 11.38 9.47
N PHE A 291 -8.18 11.60 10.78
CA PHE A 291 -9.04 10.94 11.77
C PHE A 291 -10.50 11.37 11.64
N THR A 292 -10.75 12.62 11.27
CA THR A 292 -12.10 13.13 10.97
C THR A 292 -12.71 12.41 9.77
N LEU A 293 -11.93 12.21 8.70
CA LEU A 293 -12.36 11.46 7.52
C LEU A 293 -12.66 10.00 7.86
N ILE A 294 -11.77 9.34 8.60
CA ILE A 294 -11.97 7.95 9.05
C ILE A 294 -13.25 7.83 9.88
N ASN A 295 -13.47 8.75 10.83
CA ASN A 295 -14.66 8.74 11.67
C ASN A 295 -15.95 8.98 10.88
N SER A 296 -15.89 9.82 9.83
CA SER A 296 -17.07 10.20 9.04
C SER A 296 -17.44 9.18 7.96
N TYR A 297 -16.43 8.59 7.30
CA TYR A 297 -16.61 7.79 6.08
C TYR A 297 -16.00 6.39 6.16
N GLY A 298 -15.28 6.07 7.24
CA GLY A 298 -14.57 4.81 7.41
C GLY A 298 -13.13 4.85 6.87
N LEU A 299 -12.33 3.88 7.30
CA LEU A 299 -10.91 3.80 6.96
C LEU A 299 -10.66 3.61 5.47
N ASP A 300 -11.38 2.69 4.82
CA ASP A 300 -11.14 2.36 3.40
C ASP A 300 -11.36 3.60 2.51
N TYR A 301 -12.46 4.35 2.73
CA TYR A 301 -12.73 5.60 2.02
C TYR A 301 -11.64 6.65 2.29
N ALA A 302 -11.23 6.81 3.56
CA ALA A 302 -10.21 7.80 3.92
C ALA A 302 -8.87 7.52 3.22
N VAL A 303 -8.47 6.25 3.10
CA VAL A 303 -7.24 5.87 2.41
C VAL A 303 -7.37 6.04 0.89
N GLU A 304 -8.49 5.60 0.29
CA GLU A 304 -8.70 5.67 -1.16
C GLU A 304 -8.83 7.11 -1.68
N GLU A 305 -9.56 7.99 -0.98
CA GLU A 305 -9.89 9.33 -1.47
C GLU A 305 -8.87 10.39 -1.03
N ALA A 306 -8.30 10.27 0.17
CA ALA A 306 -7.37 11.29 0.67
C ALA A 306 -5.96 11.17 0.08
N ILE A 307 -5.52 9.97 -0.31
CA ILE A 307 -4.20 9.78 -0.93
C ILE A 307 -4.10 10.52 -2.28
N PRO A 308 -5.09 10.43 -3.19
CA PRO A 308 -5.07 11.15 -4.47
C PRO A 308 -5.39 12.64 -4.35
N SER A 309 -6.24 13.06 -3.40
CA SER A 309 -6.66 14.47 -3.28
C SER A 309 -5.61 15.37 -2.59
N MET A 310 -4.71 14.80 -1.79
CA MET A 310 -3.55 15.50 -1.17
C MET A 310 -2.31 15.51 -2.10
N LEU A 311 -2.54 15.65 -3.40
CA LEU A 311 -1.50 15.74 -4.43
C LEU A 311 -1.92 16.77 -5.48
N PRO A 312 -2.21 18.02 -5.07
CA PRO A 312 -1.44 19.13 -5.64
C PRO A 312 -1.41 20.39 -4.74
N ASP A 313 -0.41 20.51 -3.86
CA ASP A 313 0.48 21.68 -3.74
C ASP A 313 1.13 21.79 -2.33
N ALA A 314 2.47 21.77 -2.34
CA ALA A 314 3.38 22.30 -1.33
C ALA A 314 3.41 21.66 0.09
N TYR A 315 4.43 20.82 0.31
CA TYR A 315 5.40 20.78 1.45
C TYR A 315 4.94 20.82 2.94
N GLU A 316 3.69 21.11 3.28
CA GLU A 316 3.10 20.99 4.65
C GLU A 316 2.36 19.64 4.86
N GLU A 317 2.43 18.77 3.85
CA GLU A 317 1.56 17.61 3.61
C GLU A 317 2.18 16.26 4.04
N ILE A 318 3.40 16.28 4.58
CA ILE A 318 4.21 15.06 4.81
C ILE A 318 3.61 14.19 5.92
N ALA A 319 3.15 14.78 7.04
CA ALA A 319 2.68 14.01 8.20
C ALA A 319 1.33 13.32 7.93
N ALA A 320 0.39 13.99 7.25
CA ALA A 320 -0.88 13.40 6.85
C ALA A 320 -0.67 12.29 5.80
N LYS A 321 0.21 12.52 4.83
CA LYS A 321 0.61 11.51 3.85
C LYS A 321 1.29 10.31 4.50
N GLU A 322 2.22 10.53 5.42
CA GLU A 322 2.88 9.45 6.16
C GLU A 322 1.85 8.65 6.97
N LEU A 323 0.87 9.31 7.60
CA LEU A 323 -0.22 8.64 8.31
C LEU A 323 -1.04 7.75 7.36
N LEU A 324 -1.49 8.28 6.22
CA LEU A 324 -2.26 7.50 5.23
C LEU A 324 -1.46 6.30 4.71
N MET A 325 -0.16 6.48 4.42
CA MET A 325 0.72 5.38 4.02
C MET A 325 0.91 4.35 5.14
N THR A 326 1.05 4.78 6.40
CA THR A 326 1.12 3.86 7.55
C THR A 326 -0.18 3.09 7.72
N LEU A 327 -1.33 3.75 7.55
CA LEU A 327 -2.65 3.12 7.64
C LEU A 327 -2.87 2.09 6.53
N GLU A 328 -2.46 2.39 5.30
CA GLU A 328 -2.57 1.47 4.17
C GLU A 328 -1.66 0.25 4.33
N ASN A 329 -0.37 0.48 4.60
CA ASN A 329 0.61 -0.59 4.80
C ASN A 329 0.24 -1.49 6.01
N GLY A 330 -0.40 -0.92 7.03
CA GLY A 330 -0.89 -1.62 8.20
C GLY A 330 -2.38 -1.97 8.16
N SER A 331 -3.03 -1.94 7.00
CA SER A 331 -4.50 -2.07 6.87
C SER A 331 -5.05 -3.36 7.51
N TYR A 332 -4.26 -4.45 7.49
CA TYR A 332 -4.58 -5.71 8.17
C TYR A 332 -4.71 -5.58 9.69
N LEU A 333 -4.12 -4.55 10.31
CA LEU A 333 -4.38 -4.16 11.71
C LEU A 333 -5.58 -3.20 11.78
N TYR A 334 -5.52 -2.10 11.04
CA TYR A 334 -6.38 -0.95 11.28
C TYR A 334 -7.85 -1.13 10.87
N ARG A 335 -8.14 -1.98 9.88
CA ARG A 335 -9.54 -2.27 9.47
C ARG A 335 -10.41 -2.81 10.61
N ASP A 336 -9.81 -3.45 11.61
CA ASP A 336 -10.53 -3.98 12.78
C ASP A 336 -10.50 -3.03 14.00
N CYS A 337 -10.02 -1.79 13.82
CA CYS A 337 -9.78 -0.83 14.90
C CYS A 337 -10.78 0.34 14.91
N GLN A 338 -12.01 0.18 14.39
CA GLN A 338 -13.00 1.27 14.29
C GLN A 338 -13.24 2.00 15.62
N SER A 339 -13.43 1.27 16.73
CA SER A 339 -13.65 1.90 18.05
C SER A 339 -12.42 2.68 18.56
N TYR A 340 -11.22 2.29 18.14
CA TYR A 340 -10.02 3.08 18.43
C TYR A 340 -10.03 4.40 17.65
N PHE A 341 -10.42 4.40 16.38
CA PHE A 341 -10.49 5.62 15.57
C PHE A 341 -11.57 6.59 16.06
N GLU A 342 -12.74 6.10 16.43
CA GLU A 342 -13.81 6.90 17.03
C GLU A 342 -13.34 7.57 18.33
N TRP A 343 -12.70 6.80 19.21
CA TRP A 343 -12.12 7.34 20.45
C TRP A 343 -10.97 8.31 20.16
N ALA A 344 -10.07 7.98 19.25
CA ALA A 344 -8.92 8.82 18.91
C ALA A 344 -9.38 10.16 18.31
N TYR A 345 -10.43 10.17 17.50
CA TYR A 345 -11.05 11.38 16.98
C TYR A 345 -11.52 12.30 18.11
N GLU A 346 -12.29 11.79 19.08
CA GLU A 346 -12.75 12.59 20.23
C GLU A 346 -11.58 13.16 21.04
N GLU A 347 -10.52 12.37 21.22
CA GLU A 347 -9.32 12.78 21.95
C GLU A 347 -8.53 13.87 21.22
N LEU A 348 -8.49 13.83 19.88
CA LEU A 348 -7.80 14.80 19.04
C LEU A 348 -8.60 16.11 18.93
N GLU A 349 -9.93 16.04 18.78
CA GLU A 349 -10.83 17.22 18.82
C GLU A 349 -10.67 18.00 20.12
N ALA A 350 -10.47 17.31 21.25
CA ALA A 350 -10.26 17.94 22.55
C ALA A 350 -8.90 18.66 22.70
N LEU A 351 -7.98 18.53 21.74
CA LEU A 351 -6.67 19.18 21.78
C LEU A 351 -6.67 20.63 21.26
N ASP A 352 -7.72 21.06 20.57
CA ASP A 352 -7.86 22.41 19.98
C ASP A 352 -6.60 22.85 19.20
N LEU A 353 -6.11 21.95 18.31
CA LEU A 353 -4.87 22.11 17.52
C LEU A 353 -5.03 23.02 16.29
#